data_AF-A0A960A3M8-F1
#
_entry.id   AF-A0A960A3M8-F1
#
_cell.length_a   1.000
_cell.length_b   1.000
_cell.length_c   1.000
_cell.angle_alpha   90.00
_cell.angle_beta   90.00
_cell.angle_gamma   90.00
#
_symmetry.space_group_name_H-M   'P 1'
#
loop_
_entity.id
_entity.type
_entity.pdbx_description
1 polymer ?
#
loop_
_entity_poly.entity_id
_entity_poly.type
_entity_poly.pdbx_seq_one_letter_code
_entity_poly.pdbx_strand_id
1 'polypeptide(L)'
;GWEHLRFEVTEEPTASTDGQRHCFTPALGAFTAVVGIHGDVLVPEDRLRHAMATDALGGEPIRRALDRLMGAPWDEELDVFRYASEDAPVRWLHRVG
;
A
#
# COMPACT_ATOMS: atom_id res chain seq x y z
N GLY A 1 -6.63 -9.00 19.27
CA GLY A 1 -7.38 -9.46 18.09
C GLY A 1 -6.65 -9.17 16.79
N TRP A 2 -6.18 -7.94 16.60
CA TRP A 2 -5.58 -7.47 15.34
C TRP A 2 -4.04 -7.56 15.30
N GLU A 3 -3.38 -8.00 16.38
CA GLU A 3 -1.92 -7.98 16.53
C GLU A 3 -1.16 -8.91 15.57
N HIS A 4 -1.85 -9.83 14.92
CA HIS A 4 -1.27 -10.74 13.93
C HIS A 4 -1.79 -10.52 12.52
N LEU A 5 -2.75 -9.62 12.32
CA LEU A 5 -3.34 -9.41 11.00
C LEU A 5 -2.34 -8.69 10.10
N ARG A 6 -2.04 -9.32 8.97
CA ARG A 6 -1.28 -8.76 7.85
C ARG A 6 -2.02 -9.10 6.57
N PHE A 7 -2.23 -8.11 5.71
CA PHE A 7 -2.86 -8.35 4.42
C PHE A 7 -2.40 -7.36 3.37
N GLU A 8 -2.53 -7.80 2.13
CA GLU A 8 -2.54 -6.99 0.92
C GLU A 8 -3.77 -7.38 0.11
N VAL A 9 -4.50 -6.39 -0.39
CA VAL A 9 -5.64 -6.58 -1.29
C VAL A 9 -5.45 -5.63 -2.47
N THR A 10 -5.48 -6.18 -3.68
CA THR A 10 -5.51 -5.41 -4.92
C THR A 10 -6.89 -5.50 -5.53
N GLU A 11 -7.46 -4.36 -5.87
CA GLU A 11 -8.72 -4.19 -6.58
C GLU A 11 -8.42 -3.75 -8.02
N GLU A 12 -9.01 -4.46 -8.97
CA GLU A 12 -8.95 -4.11 -10.39
C GLU A 12 -9.79 -2.85 -10.69
N PRO A 13 -9.36 -1.98 -11.62
CA PRO A 13 -10.15 -0.84 -12.04
C PRO A 13 -11.49 -1.25 -12.65
N THR A 14 -12.49 -0.39 -12.52
CA THR A 14 -13.79 -0.54 -13.19
C THR A 14 -13.92 0.47 -14.33
N ALA A 15 -15.05 0.46 -15.04
CA ALA A 15 -15.36 1.47 -16.05
C ALA A 15 -15.44 2.91 -15.48
N SER A 16 -15.55 3.06 -14.15
CA SER A 16 -15.76 4.34 -13.48
C SER A 16 -14.83 4.61 -12.29
N THR A 17 -13.99 3.66 -11.90
CA THR A 17 -13.11 3.78 -10.73
C THR A 17 -11.73 3.23 -11.05
N ASP A 18 -10.70 3.87 -10.49
CA ASP A 18 -9.34 3.38 -10.60
C ASP A 18 -9.13 2.10 -9.76
N GLY A 19 -8.09 1.34 -10.10
CA GLY A 19 -7.65 0.21 -9.29
C GLY A 19 -7.04 0.69 -7.98
N GLN A 20 -7.13 -0.12 -6.94
CA GLN A 20 -6.63 0.22 -5.60
C GLN A 20 -5.80 -0.91 -5.01
N ARG A 21 -4.84 -0.54 -4.17
CA ARG A 21 -4.09 -1.46 -3.32
C ARG A 21 -4.26 -1.05 -1.88
N HIS A 22 -4.63 -2.00 -1.04
CA HIS A 22 -4.78 -1.83 0.40
C HIS A 22 -3.83 -2.79 1.12
N CYS A 23 -2.98 -2.24 1.97
CA CYS A 23 -2.07 -3.01 2.81
C CYS A 23 -2.32 -2.69 4.28
N PHE A 24 -2.09 -3.67 5.14
CA PHE A 24 -2.07 -3.45 6.57
C PHE A 24 -1.03 -4.33 7.23
N THR A 25 -0.27 -3.73 8.16
CA THR A 25 0.52 -4.49 9.13
C THR A 25 0.31 -3.94 10.54
N PRO A 26 0.51 -4.75 11.59
CA PRO A 26 0.36 -4.27 12.96
C PRO A 26 1.35 -3.16 13.33
N ALA A 27 2.53 -3.14 12.71
CA ALA A 27 3.58 -2.17 13.01
C ALA A 27 3.40 -0.85 12.25
N LEU A 28 2.91 -0.91 11.00
CA LEU A 28 2.85 0.25 10.09
C LEU A 28 1.44 0.84 9.96
N GLY A 29 0.40 0.07 10.33
CA GLY A 29 -0.99 0.45 10.12
C GLY A 29 -1.45 0.24 8.68
N ALA A 30 -2.49 0.97 8.27
CA ALA A 30 -3.07 0.86 6.94
C ALA A 30 -2.35 1.75 5.90
N PHE A 31 -2.20 1.22 4.70
CA PHE A 31 -1.76 1.93 3.50
C PHE A 31 -2.76 1.68 2.38
N THR A 32 -3.14 2.74 1.68
CA THR A 32 -3.98 2.66 0.48
C THR A 32 -3.36 3.51 -0.62
N ALA A 33 -3.28 2.95 -1.81
CA ALA A 33 -2.81 3.64 -3.00
C ALA A 33 -3.72 3.33 -4.20
N VAL A 34 -3.83 4.30 -5.10
CA VAL A 34 -4.36 4.05 -6.45
C VAL A 34 -3.27 3.38 -7.27
N VAL A 35 -3.64 2.35 -8.01
CA VAL A 35 -2.74 1.58 -8.86
C VAL A 35 -3.11 1.83 -10.33
N GLY A 36 -2.14 2.29 -11.10
CA GLY A 36 -2.28 2.48 -12.54
C GLY A 36 -2.32 1.15 -13.29
N ILE A 37 -2.71 1.18 -14.56
CA ILE A 37 -2.85 -0.01 -15.41
C ILE A 37 -1.57 -0.85 -15.56
N HIS A 38 -0.41 -0.30 -15.22
CA HIS A 38 0.89 -0.97 -15.28
C HIS A 38 1.41 -1.42 -13.91
N GLY A 39 0.61 -1.27 -12.84
CA GLY A 39 1.02 -1.57 -11.47
C GLY A 39 1.70 -0.42 -10.73
N ASP A 40 1.82 0.75 -11.37
CA ASP A 40 2.43 1.93 -10.74
C ASP A 40 1.54 2.51 -9.63
N VAL A 41 2.14 2.90 -8.50
CA VAL A 41 1.44 3.65 -7.45
C VAL A 41 1.30 5.11 -7.87
N LEU A 42 0.07 5.62 -7.91
CA LEU A 42 -0.20 7.04 -8.14
C LEU A 42 -0.14 7.81 -6.82
N VAL A 43 0.81 8.75 -6.74
CA VAL A 43 0.94 9.66 -5.60
C VAL A 43 0.43 11.05 -6.01
N PRO A 44 -0.59 11.61 -5.33
CA PRO A 44 -1.05 12.97 -5.61
C PRO A 44 0.07 13.99 -5.42
N GLU A 45 0.16 14.95 -6.33
CA GLU A 45 1.17 16.01 -6.31
C GLU A 45 1.23 16.74 -4.96
N ASP A 46 0.08 17.02 -4.35
CA ASP A 46 0.01 17.69 -3.04
C ASP A 46 0.72 16.90 -1.93
N ARG A 47 0.72 15.56 -1.99
CA ARG A 47 1.46 14.74 -1.03
C ARG A 47 2.97 14.84 -1.24
N LEU A 48 3.42 14.93 -2.49
CA LEU A 48 4.83 15.19 -2.81
C LEU A 48 5.26 16.57 -2.34
N ARG A 49 4.46 17.61 -2.61
CA ARG A 49 4.70 18.98 -2.13
C ARG A 49 4.75 19.05 -0.61
N HIS A 50 3.85 18.34 0.07
CA HIS A 50 3.86 18.25 1.52
C HIS A 50 5.12 17.56 2.08
N ALA A 51 5.58 16.47 1.46
CA ALA A 51 6.82 15.80 1.83
C ALA A 51 8.05 16.72 1.66
N MET A 52 8.13 17.43 0.53
CA MET A 52 9.21 18.41 0.28
C MET A 52 9.20 19.55 1.31
N ALA A 53 8.02 20.10 1.62
CA ALA A 53 7.90 21.18 2.60
C ALA A 53 8.27 20.71 4.01
N THR A 54 7.87 19.50 4.38
CA THR A 54 8.19 18.89 5.68
C THR A 54 9.70 18.71 5.83
N ASP A 55 10.37 18.17 4.81
CA ASP A 55 11.83 18.00 4.80
C ASP A 55 12.56 19.35 4.91
N ALA A 56 12.13 20.36 4.15
CA ALA A 56 12.71 21.70 4.19
C ALA A 56 12.59 22.39 5.56
N LEU A 57 11.60 22.01 6.36
CA LEU A 57 11.39 22.48 7.74
C LEU A 57 12.13 21.63 8.79
N GLY A 58 12.97 20.68 8.37
CA GLY A 58 13.73 19.79 9.25
C GLY A 58 12.90 18.63 9.82
N GLY A 59 11.77 18.31 9.19
CA GLY A 59 10.91 17.18 9.52
C GLY A 59 11.45 15.86 8.98
N GLU A 60 10.52 14.98 8.57
CA GLU A 60 10.88 13.70 7.95
C GLU A 60 11.70 13.92 6.66
N PRO A 61 12.86 13.23 6.50
CA PRO A 61 13.63 13.30 5.26
C PRO A 61 12.81 12.89 4.04
N ILE A 62 12.86 13.67 2.96
CA ILE A 62 12.04 13.45 1.77
C ILE A 62 12.13 12.02 1.23
N ARG A 63 13.31 11.39 1.30
CA ARG A 63 13.51 10.00 0.88
C ARG A 63 12.62 9.03 1.65
N ARG A 64 12.55 9.16 2.99
CA ARG A 64 11.70 8.30 3.83
C ARG A 64 10.22 8.56 3.59
N ALA A 65 9.85 9.82 3.40
CA ALA A 65 8.48 10.18 3.06
C ALA A 65 8.06 9.56 1.72
N LEU A 66 8.93 9.56 0.71
CA LEU A 66 8.68 8.90 -0.58
C LEU A 66 8.54 7.38 -0.43
N ASP A 67 9.40 6.73 0.36
CA ASP A 67 9.30 5.29 0.64
C ASP A 67 7.91 4.96 1.25
N ARG A 68 7.45 5.76 2.21
CA ARG A 68 6.11 5.62 2.80
C ARG A 68 4.98 5.89 1.81
N LEU A 69 5.11 6.92 0.96
CA LEU A 69 4.09 7.26 -0.05
C LEU A 69 3.94 6.17 -1.11
N MET A 70 5.02 5.47 -1.44
CA MET A 70 5.02 4.35 -2.39
C MET A 70 4.64 3.01 -1.75
N GLY A 71 4.57 2.93 -0.42
CA GLY A 71 4.20 1.72 0.30
C GLY A 71 5.36 0.75 0.57
N ALA A 72 6.61 1.15 0.31
CA ALA A 72 7.77 0.26 0.41
C ALA A 72 7.94 -0.44 1.78
N PRO A 73 7.68 0.22 2.93
CA PRO A 73 7.75 -0.47 4.23
C PRO A 73 6.71 -1.59 4.37
N TRP A 74 5.52 -1.43 3.79
CA TRP A 74 4.50 -2.48 3.76
C TRP A 74 4.94 -3.62 2.85
N ASP A 75 5.53 -3.30 1.69
CA ASP A 75 6.09 -4.29 0.78
C ASP A 75 7.15 -5.16 1.48
N GLU A 76 8.09 -4.57 2.20
CA GLU A 76 9.13 -5.30 2.93
C GLU A 76 8.56 -6.24 4.01
N GLU A 77 7.59 -5.78 4.80
CA GLU A 77 6.97 -6.63 5.84
C GLU A 77 6.11 -7.75 5.25
N LEU A 78 5.44 -7.50 4.12
CA LEU A 78 4.52 -8.44 3.50
C LEU A 78 5.23 -9.43 2.55
N ASP A 79 6.42 -9.11 2.05
CA ASP A 79 7.15 -9.93 1.08
C ASP A 79 7.37 -11.36 1.58
N VAL A 80 7.72 -11.51 2.86
CA VAL A 80 7.91 -12.81 3.52
C VAL A 80 6.67 -13.71 3.42
N PHE A 81 5.47 -13.11 3.41
CA PHE A 81 4.20 -13.83 3.34
C PHE A 81 3.78 -14.14 1.90
N ARG A 82 4.31 -13.45 0.88
CA ARG A 82 4.07 -13.78 -0.53
C ARG A 82 4.68 -15.13 -0.88
N TYR A 83 5.92 -15.39 -0.47
CA TYR A 83 6.57 -16.69 -0.66
C TYR A 83 5.85 -17.82 0.07
N ALA A 84 5.34 -17.56 1.27
CA ALA A 84 4.55 -18.54 2.03
C ALA A 84 3.18 -18.83 1.38
N SER A 85 2.70 -17.98 0.49
CA SER A 85 1.38 -18.10 -0.15
C SER A 85 1.38 -18.91 -1.44
N GLU A 86 2.54 -19.17 -2.07
CA GLU A 86 2.63 -20.04 -3.26
C GLU A 86 2.11 -21.46 -2.99
N ASP A 87 2.22 -21.93 -1.75
CA ASP A 87 1.71 -23.23 -1.27
C ASP A 87 0.40 -23.11 -0.45
N ALA A 88 -0.12 -21.90 -0.23
CA ALA A 88 -1.32 -21.67 0.59
C ALA A 88 -2.58 -21.50 -0.29
N PRO A 89 -3.75 -22.05 0.10
CA PRO A 89 -4.96 -21.93 -0.69
C PRO A 89 -5.44 -20.47 -0.77
N VAL A 90 -5.32 -19.86 -1.95
CA VAL A 90 -5.90 -18.55 -2.28
C VAL A 90 -7.42 -18.62 -2.06
N ARG A 91 -7.93 -17.80 -1.14
CA ARG A 91 -9.37 -17.74 -0.84
C ARG A 91 -9.96 -16.48 -1.42
N TRP A 92 -10.60 -16.62 -2.58
CA TRP A 92 -11.36 -15.56 -3.23
C TRP A 92 -12.58 -15.19 -2.38
N LEU A 93 -12.62 -13.95 -1.90
CA LEU A 93 -13.79 -13.39 -1.24
C LEU A 93 -14.71 -12.81 -2.33
N HIS A 94 -15.75 -13.56 -2.69
CA HIS A 94 -16.81 -13.05 -3.54
C HIS A 94 -17.86 -12.34 -2.69
N ARG A 95 -18.27 -11.13 -3.11
CA ARG A 95 -19.44 -10.44 -2.56
C ARG A 95 -20.68 -11.30 -2.81
N VAL A 96 -21.38 -11.67 -1.74
CA VAL A 96 -22.71 -12.26 -1.80
C VAL A 96 -23.71 -11.30 -1.17
N GLY A 97 -24.62 -10.76 -2.00
CA GLY A 97 -25.77 -9.96 -1.57
C GLY A 97 -25.47 -8.49 -1.34
#